data_AF-A0A968E6I4-F1
#
_entry.id   AF-A0A968E6I4-F1
#
_cell.length_a   1.000
_cell.length_b   1.000
_cell.length_c   1.000
_cell.angle_alpha   90.00
_cell.angle_beta   90.00
_cell.angle_gamma   90.00
#
_symmetry.space_group_name_H-M   'P 1'
#
loop_
_entity.id
_entity.type
_entity.pdbx_description
1 polymer ?
#
loop_
_entity_poly.entity_id
_entity_poly.type
_entity_poly.pdbx_seq_one_letter_code
_entity_poly.pdbx_strand_id
1 'polypeptide(L)' 'GFSVRENRLYIYRFKTCLLAAGGAVNVFRPRSVGEGTGRAWYPVWNAGSTYAMAAECGAELTMMENRFVPA' A
#
# COMPACT_ATOMS: atom_id res chain seq x y z
N GLY A 1 -14.90 -1.76 2.47
CA GLY A 1 -13.86 -2.81 2.47
C GLY A 1 -14.48 -4.14 2.11
N PHE A 2 -13.71 -5.06 1.55
CA PHE A 2 -14.16 -6.41 1.20
C PHE A 2 -13.55 -7.44 2.15
N SER A 3 -14.33 -8.41 2.59
CA SER A 3 -13.78 -9.58 3.28
C SER A 3 -12.98 -10.45 2.29
N VAL A 4 -11.91 -11.08 2.78
CA VAL A 4 -11.11 -12.06 2.04
C VAL A 4 -11.38 -13.51 2.47
N ARG A 5 -12.36 -13.75 3.35
CA ARG A 5 -12.71 -15.08 3.90
C ARG A 5 -14.18 -15.45 3.68
N GLU A 6 -15.05 -14.46 3.74
CA GLU A 6 -16.49 -14.54 3.52
C GLU A 6 -16.94 -13.58 2.40
N ASN A 7 -18.08 -13.87 1.76
CA ASN A 7 -18.68 -13.00 0.73
C ASN A 7 -19.42 -11.81 1.36
N ARG A 8 -18.67 -10.90 1.98
CA ARG A 8 -19.22 -9.77 2.73
C ARG A 8 -18.56 -8.45 2.36
N LEU A 9 -19.40 -7.43 2.16
CA LEU A 9 -19.01 -6.03 2.02
C LEU A 9 -19.12 -5.32 3.38
N TYR A 10 -18.08 -4.56 3.74
CA TYR A 10 -18.08 -3.68 4.89
C TYR A 10 -18.18 -2.21 4.47
N ILE A 11 -19.14 -1.51 5.06
CA ILE A 11 -19.28 -0.05 4.96
C ILE A 11 -18.95 0.52 6.34
N TYR A 12 -17.87 1.29 6.43
CA TYR A 12 -17.45 1.96 7.66
C TYR A 12 -17.87 3.43 7.61
N ARG A 13 -18.55 3.90 8.67
CA ARG A 13 -18.87 5.32 8.86
C ARG A 13 -18.13 5.81 10.09
N PHE A 14 -17.44 6.93 9.97
CA PHE A 14 -16.60 7.49 11.03
C PHE A 14 -16.62 9.02 10.95
N LYS A 15 -16.33 9.67 12.08
CA LYS A 15 -16.11 11.13 12.14
C LYS A 15 -14.67 11.50 11.80
N THR A 16 -13.74 10.59 12.06
CA THR A 16 -12.31 10.76 11.83
C THR A 16 -11.72 9.38 11.50
N CYS A 17 -10.75 9.34 10.59
CA CYS A 17 -10.05 8.12 10.18
C CYS A 17 -8.55 8.39 10.09
N LEU A 18 -7.76 7.38 10.46
CA LEU A 18 -6.31 7.36 10.31
C LEU A 18 -5.93 6.34 9.25
N LEU A 19 -5.12 6.75 8.28
CA LEU A 19 -4.55 5.86 7.28
C LEU A 19 -3.18 5.34 7.76
N ALA A 20 -3.12 4.08 8.15
CA ALA A 20 -1.93 3.42 8.69
C ALA A 20 -1.66 2.08 7.99
N ALA A 21 -1.70 2.07 6.66
CA ALA A 21 -1.54 0.86 5.84
C ALA A 21 -0.12 0.66 5.27
N GLY A 22 0.88 1.33 5.86
CA GLY A 22 2.28 1.24 5.43
C GLY A 22 2.57 1.99 4.13
N GLY A 23 3.73 1.68 3.53
CA GLY A 23 4.21 2.26 2.27
C GLY A 23 3.79 1.48 1.02
N ALA A 24 4.64 1.48 -0.02
CA ALA A 24 4.42 0.76 -1.27
C ALA A 24 5.66 -0.05 -1.69
N VAL A 25 5.46 -1.32 -2.04
CA VAL A 25 6.49 -2.28 -2.49
C VAL A 25 6.00 -2.96 -3.77
N ASN A 26 6.90 -3.59 -4.51
CA ASN A 26 6.60 -4.27 -5.79
C ASN A 26 6.01 -3.37 -6.89
N VAL A 27 6.07 -2.04 -6.72
CA VAL A 27 5.74 -1.06 -7.77
C VAL A 27 6.79 -1.08 -8.89
N PHE A 28 8.03 -1.46 -8.57
CA PHE A 28 9.11 -1.70 -9.53
C PHE A 28 9.45 -3.19 -9.59
N ARG A 29 9.91 -3.65 -10.77
CA ARG A 29 10.37 -5.03 -10.96
C ARG A 29 11.60 -5.30 -10.06
N PRO A 30 11.59 -6.33 -9.20
CA PRO A 30 12.71 -6.67 -8.32
C PRO A 30 13.86 -7.34 -9.08
N ARG A 31 15.02 -7.50 -8.42
CA ARG A 31 16.22 -8.14 -8.99
C ARG A 31 16.03 -9.64 -9.23
N SER A 32 15.32 -10.32 -8.34
CA SER A 32 14.98 -11.74 -8.49
C SER A 32 13.54 -11.86 -8.98
N VAL A 33 13.34 -12.56 -10.10
CA VAL A 33 12.03 -12.84 -10.70
C VAL A 33 11.62 -14.31 -10.47
N GLY A 34 10.33 -14.62 -10.56
CA GLY A 34 9.79 -15.93 -10.19
C GLY A 34 9.48 -16.00 -8.69
N GLU A 35 9.83 -17.11 -8.02
CA GLU A 35 9.60 -17.27 -6.57
C GLU A 35 10.29 -16.19 -5.72
N GLY A 36 11.40 -15.64 -6.24
CA GLY A 36 12.15 -14.57 -5.58
C GLY A 36 11.42 -13.22 -5.50
N THR A 37 10.32 -13.03 -6.23
CA THR A 37 9.54 -11.77 -6.24
C THR A 37 8.96 -11.44 -4.86
N GLY A 38 8.75 -12.45 -4.01
CA GLY A 38 8.30 -12.26 -2.64
C GLY A 38 9.35 -11.70 -1.68
N ARG A 39 10.63 -11.66 -2.08
CA ARG A 39 11.76 -11.26 -1.23
C ARG A 39 12.16 -9.80 -1.44
N ALA A 40 11.19 -8.90 -1.33
CA ALA A 40 11.49 -7.47 -1.27
C ALA A 40 12.14 -7.13 0.09
N TRP A 41 12.99 -6.10 0.11
CA TRP A 41 13.62 -5.61 1.35
C TRP A 41 12.58 -5.00 2.32
N TYR A 42 11.59 -4.30 1.78
CA TYR A 42 10.47 -3.76 2.55
C TYR A 42 9.28 -4.74 2.50
N PRO A 43 8.35 -4.74 3.48
CA PRO A 43 7.32 -5.76 3.58
C PRO A 43 6.45 -5.90 2.33
N VAL A 44 6.42 -7.11 1.76
CA VAL A 44 5.82 -7.40 0.45
C VAL A 44 4.30 -7.17 0.38
N TRP A 45 3.62 -7.18 1.52
CA TRP A 45 2.17 -6.93 1.62
C TRP A 45 1.80 -5.44 1.55
N ASN A 46 2.77 -4.52 1.56
CA ASN A 46 2.52 -3.08 1.47
C ASN A 46 2.25 -2.68 0.01
N ALA A 47 0.97 -2.52 -0.32
CA ALA A 47 0.51 -2.22 -1.69
C ALA A 47 0.34 -0.72 -2.00
N GLY A 48 0.72 0.18 -1.09
CA GLY A 48 0.51 1.63 -1.28
C GLY A 48 -0.89 2.13 -0.92
N SER A 49 -1.70 1.34 -0.19
CA SER A 49 -3.08 1.68 0.14
C SER A 49 -3.22 3.00 0.91
N THR A 50 -2.25 3.36 1.76
CA THR A 50 -2.21 4.66 2.45
C THR A 50 -2.23 5.81 1.45
N TYR A 51 -1.36 5.75 0.43
CA TYR A 51 -1.20 6.83 -0.54
C TYR A 51 -2.38 6.90 -1.50
N ALA A 52 -2.83 5.76 -2.02
CA ALA A 52 -3.94 5.72 -2.97
C ALA A 52 -5.25 6.25 -2.35
N MET A 53 -5.63 5.77 -1.16
CA MET A 53 -6.84 6.25 -0.49
C MET A 53 -6.76 7.73 -0.13
N ALA A 54 -5.58 8.21 0.30
CA ALA A 54 -5.38 9.63 0.60
C ALA A 54 -5.53 10.50 -0.66
N ALA A 55 -4.86 10.11 -1.75
CA ALA A 55 -4.90 10.82 -3.01
C ALA A 55 -6.33 10.89 -3.60
N GLU A 56 -7.03 9.76 -3.62
CA GLU A 56 -8.41 9.68 -4.13
C GLU A 56 -9.39 10.52 -3.30
N CYS A 57 -9.14 10.68 -1.99
CA CYS A 57 -9.91 11.57 -1.12
C CYS A 57 -9.53 13.06 -1.26
N GLY A 58 -8.55 13.40 -2.10
CA GLY A 58 -8.08 14.77 -2.31
C GLY A 58 -7.12 15.29 -1.24
N ALA A 59 -6.48 14.42 -0.47
CA ALA A 59 -5.44 14.83 0.47
C ALA A 59 -4.18 15.27 -0.29
N GLU A 60 -3.54 16.34 0.19
CA GLU A 60 -2.25 16.79 -0.34
C GLU A 60 -1.17 15.73 -0.08
N LEU A 61 -0.43 15.37 -1.13
CA LEU A 61 0.74 14.51 -1.05
C LEU A 61 2.00 15.35 -1.24
N THR A 62 3.06 15.00 -0.53
CA THR A 62 4.35 15.71 -0.62
C THR A 62 5.49 14.73 -0.81
N MET A 63 6.54 15.17 -1.51
CA MET A 63 7.77 14.39 -1.75
C MET A 63 7.52 12.99 -2.34
N MET A 64 6.50 12.82 -3.19
CA MET A 64 6.13 11.52 -3.77
C MET A 64 7.15 11.01 -4.80
N GLU A 65 8.04 11.89 -5.27
CA GLU A 65 9.21 11.54 -6.09
C GLU A 65 10.33 10.88 -5.27
N ASN A 66 10.34 11.06 -3.95
CA ASN A 66 11.34 10.45 -3.08
C ASN A 66 11.13 8.93 -3.00
N ARG A 67 12.19 8.18 -3.25
CA ARG A 67 12.19 6.71 -3.14
C ARG A 67 13.37 6.26 -2.31
N PHE A 68 13.14 5.22 -1.51
CA PHE A 68 14.19 4.56 -0.76
C PHE A 68 14.67 3.30 -1.49
N VAL A 69 15.97 3.24 -1.80
CA VAL A 69 16.64 2.05 -2.34
C VAL A 69 17.64 1.58 -1.28
N PRO A 70 17.42 0.42 -0.63
CA PRO A 70 18.35 -0.10 0.38
C PRO A 70 19.71 -0.44 -0.26
N ALA A 71 20.76 -0.38 0.56
CA ALA A 71 22.13 -0.74 0.17
C ALA A 71 22.25 -2.22 -0.20
#